data_AF-A0A7H1B9U8-F1
#
_entry.id   AF-A0A7H1B9U8-F1
#
_cell.length_a   1.000
_cell.length_b   1.000
_cell.length_c   1.000
_cell.angle_alpha   90.00
_cell.angle_beta   90.00
_cell.angle_gamma   90.00
#
_symmetry.space_group_name_H-M   'P 1'
#
loop_
_entity.id
_entity.type
_entity.pdbx_description
1 polymer ?
#
loop_
_entity_poly.entity_id
_entity_poly.type
_entity_poly.pdbx_seq_one_letter_code
_entity_poly.pdbx_strand_id
1 'polypeptide(L)'
;MSIGVHPGTPEAEAYLQHFREVATEEIQQGMTEEGQEGALLRIAFGDHLDGVRATATFTMNSHPGMVFIRTRNILPVDGTQWDATFAAGLFTTTLFEKFHTWAKRQEPVNGTIAY
;
A
#
# COMPACT_ATOMS: atom_id res chain seq x y z
N MET A 1 -5.77 26.28 -15.55
CA MET A 1 -6.03 26.77 -14.19
C MET A 1 -5.81 25.56 -13.29
N SER A 2 -4.65 25.49 -12.65
CA SER A 2 -4.22 24.29 -11.93
C SER A 2 -4.74 24.37 -10.50
N ILE A 3 -5.67 23.49 -10.14
CA ILE A 3 -6.12 23.31 -8.76
C ILE A 3 -5.30 22.16 -8.20
N GLY A 4 -4.17 22.49 -7.56
CA GLY A 4 -3.40 21.51 -6.80
C GLY A 4 -4.25 21.01 -5.63
N VAL A 5 -4.24 19.71 -5.39
CA VAL A 5 -4.87 19.13 -4.20
C VAL A 5 -3.98 19.45 -3.01
N HIS A 6 -4.32 20.50 -2.26
CA HIS A 6 -3.55 20.93 -1.10
C HIS A 6 -4.00 20.14 0.14
N PRO A 7 -3.07 19.59 0.94
CA PRO A 7 -3.43 18.90 2.18
C PRO A 7 -4.31 19.78 3.08
N GLY A 8 -5.38 19.20 3.63
CA GLY A 8 -6.34 19.91 4.48
C GLY A 8 -7.42 20.71 3.75
N THR A 9 -7.56 20.59 2.42
CA THR A 9 -8.73 21.11 1.69
C THR A 9 -9.80 20.03 1.49
N PRO A 10 -11.07 20.40 1.28
CA PRO A 10 -12.14 19.44 0.99
C PRO A 10 -11.85 18.54 -0.22
N GLU A 11 -11.16 19.07 -1.23
CA GLU A 11 -10.74 18.30 -2.41
C GLU A 11 -9.70 17.25 -2.06
N ALA A 12 -8.77 17.56 -1.15
CA ALA A 12 -7.80 16.60 -0.65
C ALA A 12 -8.44 15.53 0.23
N GLU A 13 -9.40 15.91 1.07
CA GLU A 13 -10.15 14.94 1.86
C GLU A 13 -10.96 13.99 0.98
N ALA A 14 -11.64 14.51 -0.05
CA ALA A 14 -12.36 13.70 -1.03
C ALA A 14 -11.43 12.76 -1.79
N TYR A 15 -10.25 13.25 -2.20
CA TYR A 15 -9.22 12.45 -2.83
C TYR A 15 -8.76 11.31 -1.93
N LEU A 16 -8.42 11.60 -0.67
CA LEU A 16 -7.90 10.61 0.28
C LEU A 16 -8.97 9.58 0.66
N GLN A 17 -10.23 9.99 0.74
CA GLN A 17 -11.34 9.08 0.97
C GLN A 17 -11.53 8.13 -0.21
N HIS A 18 -11.57 8.65 -1.45
CA HIS A 18 -11.68 7.82 -2.66
C HIS A 18 -10.51 6.85 -2.79
N PHE A 19 -9.28 7.34 -2.56
CA PHE A 19 -8.09 6.49 -2.54
C PHE A 19 -8.24 5.35 -1.52
N ARG A 20 -8.71 5.65 -0.30
CA ARG A 20 -8.87 4.64 0.76
C ARG A 20 -9.85 3.56 0.35
N GLU A 21 -10.99 3.94 -0.24
CA GLU A 21 -12.03 3.01 -0.68
C GLU A 21 -11.47 2.04 -1.73
N VAL A 22 -10.89 2.58 -2.79
CA VAL A 22 -10.29 1.77 -3.88
C VAL A 22 -9.16 0.89 -3.36
N ALA A 23 -8.19 1.45 -2.63
CA ALA A 23 -7.05 0.68 -2.13
C ALA A 23 -7.49 -0.42 -1.15
N THR A 24 -8.51 -0.17 -0.33
CA THR A 24 -9.04 -1.20 0.59
C THR A 24 -9.62 -2.37 -0.19
N GLU A 25 -10.45 -2.08 -1.21
CA GLU A 25 -11.05 -3.09 -2.07
C GLU A 25 -9.98 -3.90 -2.82
N GLU A 26 -9.04 -3.22 -3.48
CA GLU A 26 -7.99 -3.88 -4.25
C GLU A 26 -7.06 -4.73 -3.37
N ILE A 27 -6.71 -4.26 -2.16
CA ILE A 27 -5.88 -5.04 -1.23
C ILE A 27 -6.63 -6.29 -0.76
N GLN A 28 -7.92 -6.16 -0.43
CA GLN A 28 -8.73 -7.31 0.00
C GLN A 28 -8.91 -8.32 -1.12
N GLN A 29 -9.14 -7.86 -2.36
CA GLN A 29 -9.20 -8.71 -3.54
C GLN A 29 -7.86 -9.41 -3.79
N GLY A 30 -6.75 -8.67 -3.81
CA GLY A 30 -5.41 -9.24 -4.02
C GLY A 30 -5.01 -10.30 -2.99
N MET A 31 -5.37 -10.10 -1.71
CA MET A 31 -5.17 -11.12 -0.67
C MET A 31 -5.98 -12.40 -0.95
N THR A 32 -7.20 -12.25 -1.48
CA THR A 32 -8.09 -13.39 -1.76
C THR A 32 -7.65 -14.15 -3.02
N GLU A 33 -7.31 -13.44 -4.10
CA GLU A 33 -7.00 -14.04 -5.41
C GLU A 33 -5.66 -14.78 -5.43
N GLU A 34 -4.66 -14.27 -4.71
CA GLU A 34 -3.33 -14.89 -4.69
C GLU A 34 -3.21 -16.06 -3.70
N GLY A 35 -4.33 -16.49 -3.10
CA GLY A 35 -4.34 -17.47 -2.00
C GLY A 35 -3.56 -16.99 -0.77
N GLN A 36 -3.29 -15.68 -0.71
CA GLN A 36 -2.57 -15.00 0.35
C GLN A 36 -3.58 -14.53 1.39
N GLU A 37 -4.31 -15.47 1.99
CA GLU A 37 -5.30 -15.14 3.01
C GLU A 37 -4.66 -14.21 4.05
N GLY A 38 -5.28 -13.07 4.29
CA GLY A 38 -4.68 -12.00 5.08
C GLY A 38 -5.74 -10.98 5.50
N ALA A 39 -5.30 -9.94 6.20
CA ALA A 39 -6.20 -8.88 6.62
C ALA A 39 -5.50 -7.53 6.53
N LEU A 40 -6.14 -6.58 5.85
CA LEU A 40 -5.81 -5.17 5.96
C LEU A 40 -6.33 -4.65 7.32
N LEU A 41 -5.42 -4.19 8.17
CA LEU A 41 -5.78 -3.68 9.49
C LEU A 41 -6.09 -2.17 9.44
N ARG A 42 -5.31 -1.41 8.67
CA ARG A 42 -5.44 0.06 8.59
C ARG A 42 -4.75 0.62 7.36
N ILE A 43 -5.33 1.68 6.79
CA ILE A 43 -4.65 2.66 5.94
C ILE A 43 -4.65 4.00 6.66
N ALA A 44 -3.47 4.58 6.88
CA ALA A 44 -3.29 5.90 7.48
C ALA A 44 -2.62 6.86 6.52
N PHE A 45 -2.99 8.14 6.60
CA PHE A 45 -2.40 9.20 5.81
C PHE A 45 -1.54 10.08 6.71
N GLY A 46 -0.42 10.55 6.17
CA GLY A 46 0.45 11.51 6.83
C GLY A 46 0.99 12.52 5.84
N ASP A 47 0.94 13.78 6.24
CA ASP A 47 1.53 14.88 5.48
C ASP A 47 3.05 14.81 5.57
N HIS A 48 3.70 15.09 4.46
CA HIS A 48 5.15 15.09 4.34
C HIS A 48 5.59 16.23 3.39
N LEU A 49 6.85 16.63 3.47
CA LEU A 49 7.39 17.75 2.67
C LEU A 49 7.25 17.54 1.15
N ASP A 50 7.14 16.28 0.71
CA ASP A 50 7.04 15.84 -0.68
C ASP A 50 5.61 15.45 -1.10
N GLY A 51 4.62 15.57 -0.21
CA GLY A 51 3.25 15.14 -0.49
C GLY A 51 2.53 14.47 0.66
N VAL A 52 1.44 13.78 0.33
CA VAL A 52 0.74 12.93 1.28
C VAL A 52 1.20 11.48 1.11
N ARG A 53 1.55 10.84 2.22
CA ARG A 53 1.94 9.42 2.24
C ARG A 53 0.82 8.56 2.81
N ALA A 54 0.52 7.45 2.13
CA ALA A 54 -0.32 6.38 2.66
C ALA A 54 0.55 5.33 3.34
N THR A 55 0.12 4.85 4.51
CA THR A 55 0.71 3.73 5.24
C THR A 55 -0.33 2.63 5.42
N ALA A 56 -0.12 1.48 4.79
CA ALA A 56 -0.90 0.28 5.02
C ALA A 56 -0.26 -0.58 6.11
N THR A 57 -1.10 -1.07 7.02
CA THR A 57 -0.75 -2.06 8.03
C THR A 57 -1.59 -3.30 7.78
N PHE A 58 -0.97 -4.47 7.61
CA PHE A 58 -1.67 -5.69 7.24
C PHE A 58 -0.99 -6.95 7.80
N THR A 59 -1.72 -8.06 7.82
CA THR A 59 -1.25 -9.38 8.22
C THR A 59 -1.47 -10.38 7.11
N MET A 60 -0.66 -11.44 7.08
CA MET A 60 -0.76 -12.52 6.09
C MET A 60 -0.76 -13.86 6.82
N ASN A 61 -1.70 -14.75 6.53
CA ASN A 61 -1.83 -16.08 7.13
C ASN A 61 -0.61 -16.96 6.83
N SER A 62 0.08 -16.73 5.70
CA SER A 62 1.35 -17.37 5.38
C SER A 62 2.47 -17.04 6.37
N HIS A 63 2.33 -15.97 7.17
CA HIS A 63 3.30 -15.51 8.16
C HIS A 63 2.58 -15.16 9.48
N PRO A 64 2.09 -16.17 10.21
CA PRO A 64 1.29 -15.93 11.42
C PRO A 64 2.11 -15.21 12.49
N GLY A 65 1.49 -14.25 13.17
CA GLY A 65 2.12 -13.44 14.21
C GLY A 65 2.96 -12.26 13.71
N MET A 66 3.07 -12.06 12.38
CA MET A 66 3.77 -10.93 11.80
C MET A 66 2.80 -9.84 11.32
N VAL A 67 3.19 -8.58 11.53
CA VAL A 67 2.49 -7.40 11.01
C VAL A 67 3.39 -6.70 10.00
N PHE A 68 2.87 -6.47 8.81
CA PHE A 68 3.55 -5.78 7.73
C PHE A 68 3.10 -4.33 7.67
N ILE A 69 4.09 -3.43 7.51
CA ILE A 69 3.86 -1.99 7.37
C ILE A 69 4.51 -1.53 6.08
N ARG A 70 3.75 -0.82 5.24
CA ARG A 70 4.24 -0.25 3.98
C ARG A 70 3.75 1.17 3.83
N THR A 71 4.69 2.07 3.53
CA THR A 71 4.42 3.50 3.33
C THR A 71 4.82 3.91 1.92
N ARG A 72 4.00 4.72 1.28
CA ARG A 72 4.30 5.30 -0.05
C ARG A 72 3.67 6.68 -0.22
N ASN A 73 4.33 7.55 -0.97
CA ASN A 73 3.75 8.80 -1.43
C ASN A 73 2.62 8.52 -2.44
N ILE A 74 1.45 9.13 -2.22
CA ILE A 74 0.25 8.95 -3.05
C ILE A 74 -0.22 10.27 -3.67
N LEU A 75 0.27 11.40 -3.16
CA LEU A 75 -0.08 12.73 -3.66
C LEU A 75 1.16 13.62 -3.64
N PRO A 76 1.98 13.61 -4.71
CA PRO A 76 3.20 14.41 -4.80
C PRO A 76 2.92 15.93 -4.85
N VAL A 77 3.78 16.74 -4.22
CA VAL A 77 3.70 18.21 -4.27
C VAL A 77 4.13 18.79 -5.63
N ASP A 78 4.85 18.02 -6.45
CA ASP A 78 5.54 18.48 -7.67
C ASP A 78 4.65 18.76 -8.88
N GLY A 79 3.32 18.79 -8.71
CA GLY A 79 2.36 19.05 -9.77
C GLY A 79 1.98 17.82 -10.60
N THR A 80 2.53 16.64 -10.27
CA THR A 80 2.07 15.37 -10.83
C THR A 80 0.75 14.99 -10.17
N GLN A 81 -0.35 15.22 -10.87
CA GLN A 81 -1.67 14.84 -10.38
C GLN A 81 -1.95 13.39 -10.77
N TRP A 82 -1.83 12.47 -9.81
CA TRP A 82 -2.38 11.12 -9.95
C TRP A 82 -3.85 11.17 -9.56
N ASP A 83 -4.72 10.56 -10.36
CA ASP A 83 -6.07 10.26 -9.88
C ASP A 83 -5.99 9.23 -8.75
N ALA A 84 -6.97 9.24 -7.84
CA ALA A 84 -6.93 8.42 -6.65
C ALA A 84 -7.02 6.91 -6.95
N THR A 85 -7.67 6.52 -8.05
CA THR A 85 -7.74 5.12 -8.49
C THR A 85 -6.38 4.64 -9.01
N PHE A 86 -5.71 5.42 -9.85
CA PHE A 86 -4.35 5.11 -10.32
C PHE A 86 -3.36 5.06 -9.16
N ALA A 87 -3.42 6.03 -8.23
CA ALA A 87 -2.57 6.03 -7.06
C ALA A 87 -2.81 4.80 -6.17
N ALA A 88 -4.07 4.38 -5.99
CA ALA A 88 -4.43 3.16 -5.26
C ALA A 88 -3.85 1.91 -5.94
N GLY A 89 -4.07 1.73 -7.24
CA GLY A 89 -3.52 0.60 -8.00
C GLY A 89 -2.00 0.49 -7.91
N LEU A 90 -1.31 1.64 -8.05
CA LEU A 90 0.15 1.69 -7.89
C LEU A 90 0.58 1.37 -6.45
N PHE A 91 -0.15 1.86 -5.45
CA PHE A 91 0.08 1.57 -4.04
C PHE A 91 -0.08 0.08 -3.74
N THR A 92 -1.21 -0.52 -4.14
CA THR A 92 -1.56 -1.92 -3.93
C THR A 92 -0.57 -2.85 -4.62
N THR A 93 -0.24 -2.59 -5.88
CA THR A 93 0.71 -3.41 -6.65
C THR A 93 2.06 -3.48 -5.94
N THR A 94 2.61 -2.32 -5.57
CA THR A 94 3.93 -2.30 -4.89
C THR A 94 3.88 -2.84 -3.48
N LEU A 95 2.73 -2.76 -2.78
CA LEU A 95 2.56 -3.41 -1.49
C LEU A 95 2.76 -4.93 -1.63
N PHE A 96 2.09 -5.57 -2.58
CA PHE A 96 2.21 -7.01 -2.82
C PHE A 96 3.57 -7.40 -3.39
N GLU A 97 4.11 -6.68 -4.37
CA GLU A 97 5.45 -6.94 -4.90
C GLU A 97 6.53 -6.92 -3.80
N LYS A 98 6.45 -5.96 -2.88
CA LYS A 98 7.40 -5.84 -1.77
C LYS A 98 7.18 -6.89 -0.70
N PHE A 99 5.94 -7.32 -0.47
CA PHE A 99 5.66 -8.46 0.39
C PHE A 99 6.27 -9.74 -0.22
N HIS A 100 5.96 -10.05 -1.47
CA HIS A 100 6.48 -11.24 -2.17
C HIS A 100 7.99 -11.27 -2.28
N THR A 101 8.61 -10.12 -2.58
CA THR A 101 10.08 -10.00 -2.61
C THR A 101 10.69 -10.29 -1.24
N TRP A 102 10.04 -9.87 -0.16
CA TRP A 102 10.50 -10.15 1.20
C TRP A 102 10.28 -11.62 1.55
N ALA A 103 9.11 -12.20 1.27
CA ALA A 103 8.78 -13.59 1.57
C ALA A 103 9.77 -14.56 0.88
N LYS A 104 10.07 -14.34 -0.40
CA LYS A 104 11.07 -15.11 -1.17
C LYS A 104 12.49 -15.04 -0.60
N ARG A 105 12.84 -14.00 0.16
CA ARG A 105 14.15 -13.90 0.83
C ARG A 105 14.19 -14.67 2.15
N GLN A 106 13.03 -14.99 2.73
CA GLN A 106 12.91 -15.75 3.97
C GLN A 106 12.79 -17.25 3.73
N GLU A 107 12.33 -17.67 2.55
CA GLU A 107 12.40 -19.07 2.15
C GLU A 107 13.86 -19.54 2.19
N PRO A 108 14.19 -20.60 2.97
CA PRO A 108 15.51 -21.19 2.90
C PRO A 108 15.77 -21.58 1.45
N VAL A 109 16.89 -21.14 0.88
CA VAL A 109 17.40 -21.80 -0.31
C VAL A 109 17.57 -23.26 0.10
N ASN A 110 16.83 -24.17 -0.52
CA ASN A 110 16.98 -25.61 -0.32
C ASN A 110 18.43 -25.99 -0.63
N GLY A 111 19.27 -25.90 0.39
CA GLY A 111 20.68 -26.19 0.38
C GLY A 111 20.92 -27.05 1.59
N THR A 112 20.89 -28.36 1.35
CA THR A 112 21.32 -29.41 2.28
C THR A 112 22.52 -28.91 3.08
N ILE A 113 22.35 -28.71 4.39
CA ILE A 113 23.49 -28.66 5.29
C ILE A 113 23.98 -30.10 5.38
N ALA A 114 25.01 -30.43 4.61
CA ALA A 114 25.77 -31.66 4.80
C ALA A 114 26.54 -31.52 6.12
N TYR A 115 26.43 -32.55 6.96
CA TYR A 115 27.07 -32.70 8.27
C TYR A 115 28.59 -32.54 8.22
#